data_AF-A0A7K9B3G3-F1
#
_entry.id   AF-A0A7K9B3G3-F1
#
_cell.length_a   1.000
_cell.length_b   1.000
_cell.length_c   1.000
_cell.angle_alpha   90.00
_cell.angle_beta   90.00
_cell.angle_gamma   90.00
#
_symmetry.space_group_name_H-M   'P 1'
#
loop_
_entity.id
_entity.type
_entity.pdbx_description
1 polymer ?
#
loop_
_entity_poly.entity_id
_entity_poly.type
_entity_poly.pdbx_seq_one_letter_code
_entity_poly.pdbx_strand_id
1 'polypeptide(L)'
;IDFKGVNMVINYDLPTSAVEYIHRIGRTGRAGHTGKAVTFFTEDDKPLLRSIASVIQRAGCPVPDYIKHFPKLQSKQKKKFVKKPLAREAICTTPQCFLKKAKRK
;
A
#
# COMPACT_ATOMS: atom_id res chain seq x y z
N ILE A 1 -12.63 -1.58 -14.84
CA ILE A 1 -11.93 -2.63 -15.62
C ILE A 1 -11.91 -3.91 -14.80
N ASP A 2 -12.29 -5.03 -15.41
CA ASP A 2 -12.28 -6.34 -14.77
C ASP A 2 -11.26 -7.25 -15.45
N PHE A 3 -10.39 -7.87 -14.66
CA PHE A 3 -9.33 -8.74 -15.15
C PHE A 3 -9.68 -10.17 -14.77
N LYS A 4 -9.85 -11.04 -15.78
CA LYS A 4 -10.13 -12.45 -15.55
C LYS A 4 -8.83 -13.18 -15.21
N GLY A 5 -8.86 -14.05 -14.19
CA GLY A 5 -7.75 -14.93 -13.85
C GLY A 5 -6.53 -14.26 -13.20
N VAL A 6 -6.73 -13.21 -12.39
CA VAL A 6 -5.61 -12.62 -11.63
C VAL A 6 -5.23 -13.53 -10.47
N ASN A 7 -4.03 -14.12 -10.52
CA ASN A 7 -3.53 -15.02 -9.47
C ASN A 7 -2.95 -14.27 -8.26
N MET A 8 -2.35 -13.10 -8.50
CA MET A 8 -1.70 -12.31 -7.45
C MET A 8 -1.90 -10.81 -7.69
N VAL A 9 -2.10 -10.08 -6.60
CA VAL A 9 -2.09 -8.62 -6.57
C VAL A 9 -0.90 -8.16 -5.73
N ILE A 10 -0.07 -7.28 -6.29
CA ILE A 10 1.05 -6.65 -5.58
C ILE A 10 0.74 -5.16 -5.43
N ASN A 11 0.54 -4.72 -4.20
CA ASN A 11 0.47 -3.30 -3.87
C ASN A 11 1.89 -2.81 -3.62
N TYR A 12 2.46 -2.13 -4.62
CA TYR A 12 3.78 -1.52 -4.48
C TYR A 12 3.75 -0.34 -3.50
N ASP A 13 2.72 0.50 -3.61
CA ASP A 13 2.45 1.58 -2.67
C ASP A 13 1.24 1.25 -1.80
N LEU A 14 1.31 1.62 -0.52
CA LEU A 14 0.23 1.37 0.42
C LEU A 14 -1.02 2.18 0.00
N PRO A 15 -2.19 1.55 -0.10
CA PRO A 15 -3.44 2.27 -0.37
C PRO A 15 -3.75 3.32 0.69
N THR A 16 -4.40 4.42 0.29
CA THR A 16 -4.72 5.54 1.20
C THR A 16 -5.87 5.24 2.14
N SER A 17 -6.63 4.18 1.89
CA SER A 17 -7.73 3.74 2.72
C SER A 17 -7.91 2.22 2.71
N ALA A 18 -8.52 1.69 3.77
CA ALA A 18 -8.89 0.29 3.86
C ALA A 18 -9.88 -0.16 2.77
N VAL A 19 -10.78 0.73 2.35
CA VAL A 19 -11.73 0.48 1.26
C VAL A 19 -11.00 0.33 -0.07
N GLU A 20 -10.06 1.22 -0.35
CA GLU A 20 -9.21 1.13 -1.53
C GLU A 20 -8.39 -0.17 -1.55
N TYR A 21 -7.81 -0.55 -0.40
CA TYR A 21 -7.14 -1.83 -0.23
C TYR A 21 -8.04 -3.02 -0.60
N ILE A 22 -9.26 -3.07 -0.08
CA ILE A 22 -10.25 -4.13 -0.40
C ILE A 22 -10.54 -4.16 -1.90
N HIS A 23 -10.75 -3.00 -2.53
CA HIS A 23 -11.02 -2.92 -3.96
C HIS A 23 -9.85 -3.41 -4.83
N ARG A 24 -8.60 -3.16 -4.39
CA ARG A 24 -7.39 -3.64 -5.07
C ARG A 24 -7.22 -5.15 -4.92
N ILE A 25 -7.30 -5.69 -3.70
CA ILE A 25 -7.11 -7.15 -3.50
C ILE A 25 -8.28 -7.96 -4.06
N GLY A 26 -9.48 -7.39 -4.13
CA GLY A 26 -10.66 -8.03 -4.73
C GLY A 26 -10.56 -8.28 -6.24
N ARG A 27 -9.42 -7.96 -6.87
CA ARG A 27 -9.12 -8.36 -8.25
C ARG A 27 -8.70 -9.84 -8.35
N THR A 28 -8.20 -10.45 -7.27
CA THR A 28 -7.81 -11.87 -7.23
C THR A 28 -8.79 -12.70 -6.39
N GLY A 29 -8.69 -14.04 -6.44
CA GLY A 29 -9.47 -14.95 -5.58
C GLY A 29 -10.96 -15.05 -5.90
N ARG A 30 -11.34 -15.02 -7.19
CA ARG A 30 -12.74 -15.05 -7.66
C ARG A 30 -13.14 -16.41 -8.23
N ALA A 31 -14.44 -16.70 -8.26
CA ALA A 31 -15.01 -17.92 -8.86
C ALA A 31 -14.41 -19.24 -8.33
N GLY A 32 -14.16 -19.31 -7.01
CA GLY A 32 -13.59 -20.50 -6.37
C GLY A 32 -12.07 -20.66 -6.53
N HIS A 33 -11.41 -19.79 -7.30
CA HIS A 33 -9.96 -19.77 -7.37
C HIS A 33 -9.36 -19.09 -6.13
N THR A 34 -8.20 -19.59 -5.69
CA THR A 34 -7.39 -18.93 -4.67
C THR A 34 -6.65 -17.73 -5.27
N GLY A 35 -6.33 -16.76 -4.43
CA GLY A 35 -5.62 -15.56 -4.82
C GLY A 35 -4.66 -15.12 -3.73
N LYS A 36 -3.56 -14.46 -4.11
CA LYS A 36 -2.58 -13.93 -3.16
C LYS A 36 -2.47 -12.41 -3.29
N ALA A 37 -2.44 -11.72 -2.16
CA ALA A 37 -2.19 -10.29 -2.12
C ALA A 37 -0.92 -10.01 -1.31
N VAL A 38 0.03 -9.29 -1.90
CA VAL A 38 1.25 -8.84 -1.24
C VAL A 38 1.22 -7.32 -1.22
N THR A 39 1.50 -6.72 -0.08
CA THR A 39 1.49 -5.26 0.07
C THR A 39 2.79 -4.81 0.70
N PHE A 40 3.51 -3.96 -0.01
CA PHE A 40 4.68 -3.29 0.52
C PHE A 40 4.26 -2.02 1.25
N PHE A 41 4.95 -1.74 2.35
CA PHE A 41 4.75 -0.53 3.14
C PHE A 41 6.09 -0.08 3.68
N THR A 42 6.16 1.21 3.99
CA THR A 42 7.31 1.87 4.59
C THR A 42 6.96 2.41 5.96
N GLU A 43 7.95 2.95 6.66
CA GLU A 43 7.75 3.57 7.98
C GLU A 43 6.82 4.80 7.91
N ASP A 44 6.81 5.51 6.79
CA ASP A 44 5.92 6.66 6.56
C ASP A 44 4.44 6.26 6.43
N ASP A 45 4.20 5.00 6.06
CA ASP A 45 2.86 4.44 5.83
C ASP A 45 2.19 3.94 7.13
N LYS A 46 2.93 3.88 8.26
CA LYS A 46 2.43 3.43 9.58
C LYS A 46 1.05 3.96 9.95
N PRO A 47 0.73 5.26 9.74
CA PRO A 47 -0.57 5.79 10.16
C PRO A 47 -1.74 5.13 9.41
N LEU A 48 -1.55 4.82 8.13
CA LEU A 48 -2.55 4.18 7.27
C LEU A 48 -2.63 2.67 7.50
N LEU A 49 -1.48 2.06 7.78
CA LEU A 49 -1.30 0.62 7.94
C LEU A 49 -2.23 0.01 9.00
N ARG A 50 -2.46 0.70 10.12
CA ARG A 50 -3.33 0.19 11.21
C ARG A 50 -4.75 -0.14 10.74
N SER A 51 -5.28 0.65 9.82
CA SER A 51 -6.63 0.47 9.29
C SER A 51 -6.73 -0.76 8.39
N ILE A 52 -5.71 -0.98 7.54
CA ILE A 52 -5.59 -2.13 6.65
C ILE A 52 -5.34 -3.39 7.46
N ALA A 53 -4.44 -3.33 8.45
CA ALA A 53 -4.16 -4.42 9.38
C ALA A 53 -5.41 -4.92 10.12
N SER A 54 -6.31 -4.01 10.49
CA SER A 54 -7.61 -4.38 11.09
C SER A 54 -8.47 -5.21 10.13
N VAL A 55 -8.48 -4.87 8.83
CA VAL A 55 -9.19 -5.64 7.80
C VAL A 55 -8.57 -7.03 7.62
N ILE A 56 -7.24 -7.09 7.54
CA ILE A 56 -6.49 -8.36 7.41
C ILE A 56 -6.77 -9.28 8.60
N GLN A 57 -6.77 -8.74 9.81
CA GLN A 57 -7.09 -9.48 11.02
C GLN A 57 -8.54 -10.00 11.03
N ARG A 58 -9.51 -9.17 10.61
CA ARG A 58 -10.92 -9.57 10.50
C ARG A 58 -11.16 -10.64 9.44
N ALA A 59 -10.30 -10.70 8.43
CA ALA A 59 -10.31 -11.75 7.41
C ALA A 59 -9.69 -13.08 7.92
N GLY A 60 -9.21 -13.14 9.17
CA GLY A 60 -8.60 -14.33 9.76
C GLY A 60 -7.11 -14.50 9.42
N CYS A 61 -6.48 -13.52 8.76
CA CYS A 61 -5.07 -13.59 8.43
C CYS A 61 -4.20 -13.14 9.63
N PRO A 62 -3.02 -13.77 9.84
CA PRO A 62 -2.11 -13.36 10.90
C PRO A 62 -1.57 -11.96 10.63
N VAL A 63 -1.63 -11.10 11.65
CA VAL A 63 -1.07 -9.75 11.63
C VAL A 63 -0.05 -9.65 12.75
N PRO A 64 1.21 -9.27 12.46
CA PRO A 64 2.23 -9.06 13.47
C PRO A 64 1.82 -8.05 14.55
N ASP A 65 2.19 -8.31 15.80
CA ASP A 65 1.72 -7.50 16.94
C ASP A 65 2.21 -6.06 16.89
N TYR A 66 3.42 -5.80 16.39
CA TYR A 66 3.94 -4.44 16.25
C TYR A 66 3.02 -3.54 15.40
N ILE A 67 2.32 -4.10 14.41
CA ILE A 67 1.38 -3.36 13.57
C ILE A 67 0.10 -2.97 14.35
N LYS A 68 -0.30 -3.80 15.31
CA LYS A 68 -1.49 -3.57 16.14
C LYS A 68 -1.31 -2.40 17.11
N HIS A 69 -0.09 -2.15 17.54
CA HIS A 69 0.28 -1.08 18.45
C HIS A 69 0.39 0.30 17.78
N PHE A 70 0.33 0.38 16.44
CA PHE A 70 0.35 1.67 15.77
C PHE A 70 -0.89 2.52 16.09
N PRO A 71 -0.72 3.84 16.24
CA PRO A 71 -1.80 4.74 16.59
C PRO A 71 -2.86 4.77 15.49
N LYS A 72 -4.13 4.81 15.89
CA LYS A 72 -5.23 5.02 14.95
C LYS A 72 -5.22 6.47 14.48
N LEU A 73 -5.23 6.67 13.16
CA LEU A 73 -5.38 7.99 12.57
C LEU A 73 -6.74 8.63 12.93
N GLN A 74 -6.70 9.92 13.26
CA GLN A 74 -7.90 10.73 13.38
C GLN A 74 -8.56 10.97 12.01
N SER A 75 -9.88 11.16 11.99
CA SER A 75 -10.66 11.35 10.75
C SER A 75 -10.17 12.52 9.89
N LYS A 76 -9.70 13.63 10.50
CA LYS A 76 -9.13 14.78 9.79
C LYS A 76 -7.84 14.42 9.05
N GLN A 77 -6.96 13.66 9.71
CA GLN A 77 -5.70 13.19 9.12
C GLN A 77 -5.97 12.19 8.00
N LYS A 78 -6.92 11.25 8.16
CA LYS A 78 -7.33 10.34 7.08
C LYS A 78 -7.76 11.09 5.82
N LYS A 79 -8.61 12.12 5.99
CA LYS A 79 -9.03 12.98 4.86
C LYS A 79 -7.84 13.67 4.17
N LYS A 80 -6.79 14.03 4.91
CA LYS A 80 -5.56 14.60 4.34
C LYS A 80 -4.84 13.59 3.44
N PHE A 81 -4.66 12.34 3.90
CA PHE A 81 -3.99 11.30 3.12
C PHE A 81 -4.78 10.86 1.87
N VAL A 82 -6.11 10.85 1.95
CA VAL A 82 -6.97 10.58 0.78
C VAL A 82 -6.88 11.70 -0.26
N LYS A 83 -6.84 12.96 0.18
CA LYS A 83 -6.71 14.12 -0.72
C LYS A 83 -5.31 14.27 -1.29
N LYS A 84 -4.28 14.04 -0.47
CA LYS A 84 -2.88 14.15 -0.83
C LYS A 84 -2.15 12.90 -0.31
N PRO A 85 -1.92 11.90 -1.18
CA PRO A 85 -1.14 10.72 -0.83
C PRO A 85 0.27 11.09 -0.35
N LEU A 86 0.92 10.16 0.35
CA LEU A 86 2.32 10.29 0.74
C LEU A 86 3.17 10.50 -0.51
N ALA A 87 3.87 11.64 -0.57
CA ALA A 87 4.80 11.93 -1.65
C ALA A 87 6.05 11.06 -1.46
N ARG A 88 6.38 10.27 -2.47
CA ARG A 88 7.56 9.40 -2.49
C ARG A 88 8.58 9.98 -3.46
N GLU A 89 9.86 9.77 -3.18
CA GLU A 89 10.91 10.15 -4.13
C GLU A 89 10.75 9.35 -5.43
N ALA A 90 10.96 10.03 -6.56
CA ALA A 90 10.94 9.35 -7.85
C ALA A 90 12.16 8.42 -7.95
N ILE A 91 11.91 7.15 -8.27
CA ILE A 91 12.98 6.21 -8.55
C ILE A 91 13.71 6.69 -9.80
N CYS A 92 14.95 7.13 -9.64
CA CYS A 92 15.80 7.51 -10.76
C CYS A 92 16.68 6.32 -11.13
N THR A 93 16.51 5.78 -12.33
CA THR A 93 17.37 4.72 -12.87
C THR A 93 18.72 5.28 -13.34
N THR A 94 18.84 6.60 -13.47
CA THR A 94 20.08 7.26 -13.86
C THR A 94 21.06 7.24 -12.68
N PRO A 95 22.25 6.63 -12.85
CA PRO A 95 23.23 6.62 -11.77
C PRO A 95 23.64 8.03 -11.38
N GLN A 96 23.84 8.26 -10.07
CA GLN A 96 24.10 9.59 -9.52
C GLN A 96 25.32 10.28 -10.16
N CYS A 97 26.30 9.51 -10.64
CA CYS A 97 27.49 10.06 -11.30
C CYS A 97 27.16 10.81 -12.60
N PHE A 98 26.15 10.35 -13.36
CA PHE A 98 25.71 11.01 -14.59
C PHE A 98 24.93 12.28 -14.29
N LEU A 99 24.05 12.26 -13.28
CA LEU A 99 23.32 13.44 -12.83
C LEU A 99 24.25 14.55 -12.31
N LYS A 100 25.30 14.17 -11.56
CA LYS A 100 26.32 15.11 -11.08
C LYS A 100 27.14 15.74 -12.22
N LYS A 101 27.41 14.98 -13.30
CA LYS A 101 28.08 15.52 -14.50
C LYS A 101 27.18 16.48 -15.27
N ALA A 102 25.89 16.19 -15.39
CA ALA A 102 24.93 17.05 -16.09
C ALA A 102 24.72 18.39 -15.37
N LYS A 103 24.70 18.43 -14.03
CA LYS A 103 24.56 19.67 -13.24
C LYS A 103 25.80 20.58 -13.22
N ARG A 104 26.96 20.08 -13.67
CA ARG A 104 28.22 20.84 -13.72
C ARG A 104 28.46 21.54 -15.05
N LYS A 105 27.62 21.27 -16.06
CA LYS A 105 27.53 22.04 -17.30
C LYS A 105 26.42 23.06 -17.16
#